data_AF-A0A1P8YJ04-F1
#
_entry.id   AF-A0A1P8YJ04-F1
#
_cell.length_a   1.000
_cell.length_b   1.000
_cell.length_c   1.000
_cell.angle_alpha   90.00
_cell.angle_beta   90.00
_cell.angle_gamma   90.00
#
_symmetry.space_group_name_H-M   'P 1'
#
loop_
_entity.id
_entity.type
_entity.pdbx_description
1 polymer ?
#
loop_
_entity_poly.entity_id
_entity_poly.type
_entity_poly.pdbx_seq_one_letter_code
_entity_poly.pdbx_strand_id
1 'polypeptide(L)' 'MEPVDCQRCGNRVLVEKSSWEHTTVQWSTDHPEVICEEYQKDPSLTQRGARVGRCSALRESIRKAVLDGRIPVPE' A
#
# COMPACT_ATOMS: atom_id res chain seq x y z
N MET A 1 -11.27 -1.13 -6.79
CA MET A 1 -10.01 -1.40 -6.04
C MET A 1 -9.20 -2.48 -6.75
N GLU A 2 -7.90 -2.29 -6.91
CA GLU A 2 -6.98 -3.25 -7.51
C GLU A 2 -5.92 -3.74 -6.52
N PRO A 3 -5.58 -5.04 -6.54
CA PRO A 3 -4.57 -5.61 -5.66
C PRO A 3 -3.15 -5.22 -6.10
N VAL A 4 -2.35 -4.76 -5.15
CA VAL A 4 -0.93 -4.46 -5.33
C VAL A 4 -0.14 -5.23 -4.28
N ASP A 5 0.79 -6.04 -4.77
CA ASP A 5 1.74 -6.77 -3.94
C ASP A 5 3.05 -5.98 -3.83
N CYS A 6 3.53 -5.78 -2.61
CA CYS A 6 4.84 -5.20 -2.35
C CYS A 6 5.94 -6.10 -2.92
N GLN A 7 6.72 -5.63 -3.89
CA GLN A 7 7.78 -6.47 -4.49
C GLN A 7 8.90 -6.85 -3.51
N ARG A 8 9.06 -6.11 -2.40
CA ARG A 8 10.13 -6.34 -1.42
C ARG A 8 9.69 -7.18 -0.23
N CYS A 9 8.48 -6.94 0.23
CA CYS A 9 7.94 -7.51 1.44
C CYS A 9 6.88 -8.59 1.18
N GLY A 10 6.27 -8.62 0.00
CA GLY A 10 5.20 -9.58 -0.33
C GLY A 10 3.87 -9.25 0.32
N ASN A 11 3.77 -8.13 1.06
CA ASN A 11 2.50 -7.70 1.62
C ASN A 11 1.53 -7.25 0.51
N ARG A 12 0.31 -7.76 0.59
CA ARG A 12 -0.76 -7.47 -0.38
C ARG A 12 -1.72 -6.42 0.17
N VAL A 13 -1.93 -5.36 -0.62
CA VAL A 13 -2.90 -4.30 -0.33
C VAL A 13 -3.83 -4.12 -1.52
N LEU A 14 -5.02 -3.59 -1.26
CA LEU A 14 -5.96 -3.14 -2.28
C LEU A 14 -5.84 -1.64 -2.40
N VAL A 15 -5.57 -1.14 -3.60
CA VAL A 15 -5.50 0.29 -3.87
C VAL A 15 -6.66 0.69 -4.75
N GLU A 16 -7.25 1.83 -4.46
CA GLU A 16 -8.24 2.45 -5.30
C GLU A 16 -7.99 3.93 -5.38
N LYS A 17 -8.06 4.44 -6.61
CA LYS A 17 -8.09 5.88 -6.85
C LYS A 17 -9.55 6.28 -6.88
N SER A 18 -9.95 7.14 -5.96
CA SER A 18 -11.25 7.81 -6.03
C SER A 18 -11.13 9.13 -6.80
N SER A 19 -9.93 9.70 -6.86
CA SER A 19 -9.55 10.84 -7.72
C SER A 19 -8.03 10.85 -7.90
N TRP A 20 -7.48 11.75 -8.73
CA TRP A 20 -6.03 11.93 -8.85
C TRP A 20 -5.34 12.19 -7.50
N GLU A 21 -5.94 13.03 -6.66
CA GLU A 21 -5.39 13.40 -5.35
C GLU A 21 -5.79 12.42 -4.25
N HIS A 22 -6.94 11.76 -4.38
CA HIS A 22 -7.49 10.83 -3.40
C HIS A 22 -7.20 9.37 -3.74
N THR A 23 -6.30 8.77 -2.95
CA THR A 23 -5.96 7.35 -3.03
C THR A 23 -6.41 6.64 -1.77
N THR A 24 -7.35 5.72 -1.92
CA THR A 24 -7.77 4.79 -0.88
C THR A 24 -6.87 3.56 -0.93
N VAL A 25 -6.30 3.17 0.20
CA VAL A 25 -5.53 1.92 0.29
C VAL A 25 -6.12 1.11 1.44
N GLN A 26 -6.67 -0.04 1.09
CA GLN A 26 -7.16 -1.03 2.04
C GLN A 26 -6.13 -2.13 2.22
N TRP A 27 -5.87 -2.50 3.46
CA TRP A 27 -4.93 -3.56 3.78
C TRP A 27 -5.71 -4.86 3.92
N SER A 28 -5.39 -5.85 3.08
CA SER A 28 -6.05 -7.15 3.12
C SER A 28 -5.47 -8.07 4.20
N THR A 29 -4.24 -7.80 4.63
CA THR A 29 -3.58 -8.52 5.73
C THR A 29 -3.73 -7.74 7.02
N ASP A 30 -4.14 -8.44 8.07
CA ASP A 30 -4.32 -7.90 9.42
C ASP A 30 -2.98 -7.52 10.08
N HIS A 31 -1.89 -8.22 9.70
CA HIS A 31 -0.56 -8.12 10.32
C HIS A 31 0.57 -7.76 9.33
N PRO A 32 0.58 -6.54 8.76
CA PRO A 32 1.66 -6.10 7.89
C PRO A 32 3.00 -5.96 8.61
N GLU A 33 2.98 -5.77 9.93
CA GLU A 33 4.19 -5.74 10.75
C GLU A 33 4.94 -7.07 10.74
N VAL A 34 4.26 -8.21 10.60
CA VAL A 34 4.95 -9.51 10.60
C VAL A 34 5.74 -9.70 9.31
N ILE A 35 5.30 -9.07 8.22
CA ILE A 35 5.83 -9.27 6.87
C ILE A 35 6.89 -8.23 6.52
N CYS A 36 6.74 -6.99 7.00
CA CYS A 36 7.62 -5.90 6.60
C CYS A 36 8.52 -5.45 7.76
N GLU A 37 9.84 -5.64 7.58
CA GLU A 37 10.87 -5.28 8.58
C GLU A 37 10.80 -3.80 9.02
N GLU A 38 10.41 -2.90 8.12
CA GLU A 38 10.25 -1.46 8.43
C GLU A 38 9.13 -1.20 9.45
N TYR A 39 8.08 -2.03 9.44
CA TYR A 39 7.01 -1.98 10.45
C TYR A 39 7.37 -2.80 11.69
N GLN A 40 8.17 -3.88 11.56
CA GLN A 40 8.72 -4.59 12.73
C GLN A 40 9.58 -3.66 13.60
N LYS A 41 10.38 -2.80 12.95
CA LYS A 41 11.21 -1.80 13.65
C LYS A 41 10.40 -0.72 14.35
N ASP A 42 9.17 -0.46 13.90
CA ASP A 42 8.32 0.60 14.45
C ASP A 42 6.83 0.19 14.41
N PRO A 43 6.39 -0.64 15.37
CA PRO A 43 5.01 -1.16 15.43
C PRO A 43 3.99 -0.07 15.78
N SER A 44 4.43 1.09 16.27
CA SER A 44 3.56 2.26 16.51
C SER A 44 2.94 2.80 15.22
N LEU A 45 3.54 2.47 14.06
CA LEU A 45 3.06 2.84 12.73
C LEU A 45 1.84 2.04 12.28
N THR A 46 1.69 0.79 12.74
CA THR A 46 0.49 -0.01 12.42
C THR A 46 -0.75 0.49 13.16
N GLN A 47 -0.55 1.13 14.33
CA GLN A 47 -1.60 1.53 15.27
C GLN A 47 -2.43 2.75 14.82
N ARG A 48 -1.90 3.62 13.94
CA ARG A 48 -2.53 4.90 13.60
C ARG A 48 -3.46 4.87 12.38
N GLY A 49 -3.78 3.69 11.83
CA GLY A 49 -4.62 3.56 10.63
C GLY A 49 -3.95 4.05 9.33
N ALA A 50 -2.88 4.85 9.43
CA ALA A 50 -1.97 5.24 8.35
C ALA A 50 -0.97 4.11 8.04
N ARG A 51 -1.48 2.92 7.75
CA ARG A 51 -0.64 1.81 7.25
C ARG A 51 0.02 2.20 5.92
N VAL A 52 -0.53 3.16 5.18
CA VAL A 52 0.14 3.78 4.04
C VAL A 52 1.11 4.84 4.55
N GLY A 53 2.42 4.61 4.41
CA GLY A 53 3.33 5.74 4.56
C GLY A 53 4.81 5.46 4.59
N ARG A 54 5.26 4.31 5.11
CA ARG A 54 6.70 4.11 5.37
C ARG A 54 7.38 3.06 4.49
N CYS A 55 6.68 2.02 4.01
CA CYS A 55 7.30 1.11 3.05
C CYS A 55 7.45 1.79 1.68
N SER A 56 8.64 2.35 1.44
CA SER A 56 8.99 2.98 0.17
C SER A 56 8.80 2.04 -1.02
N ALA A 57 9.08 0.74 -0.83
CA ALA A 57 8.89 -0.28 -1.86
C ALA A 57 7.42 -0.50 -2.21
N LEU A 58 6.53 -0.49 -1.21
CA LEU A 58 5.09 -0.56 -1.45
C LEU A 58 4.61 0.70 -2.20
N ARG A 59 5.06 1.88 -1.77
CA ARG A 59 4.69 3.15 -2.43
C ARG A 59 5.13 3.20 -3.89
N GLU A 60 6.32 2.67 -4.18
CA GLU A 60 6.82 2.50 -5.53
C GLU A 60 6.00 1.47 -6.33
N SER A 61 5.65 0.33 -5.72
CA SER A 61 4.81 -0.69 -6.36
C SER A 61 3.43 -0.13 -6.73
N ILE A 62 2.82 0.67 -5.85
CA ILE A 62 1.55 1.36 -6.13
C ILE A 62 1.72 2.38 -7.26
N ARG A 63 2.77 3.22 -7.23
CA ARG A 63 3.04 4.17 -8.32
C ARG A 63 3.24 3.46 -9.65
N LYS A 64 4.01 2.36 -9.67
CA LYS A 64 4.16 1.53 -10.86
C LYS A 64 2.82 0.98 -11.32
N ALA A 65 1.98 0.47 -10.44
CA ALA A 65 0.65 -0.01 -10.80
C ALA A 65 -0.25 1.08 -11.41
N VAL A 66 -0.22 2.30 -10.87
CA VAL A 66 -0.92 3.46 -11.48
C VAL A 66 -0.33 3.78 -12.86
N LEU A 67 1.00 3.85 -12.99
CA LEU A 67 1.69 4.17 -14.25
C LEU A 67 1.51 3.08 -15.33
N ASP A 68 1.43 1.82 -14.92
CA ASP A 68 1.16 0.66 -15.78
C ASP A 68 -0.32 0.59 -16.21
N GLY A 69 -1.18 1.45 -15.65
CA GLY A 69 -2.62 1.43 -15.91
C GLY A 69 -3.39 0.33 -15.16
N ARG A 70 -2.74 -0.37 -14.22
CA ARG A 70 -3.36 -1.34 -13.29
C ARG A 70 -4.04 -0.70 -12.08
N ILE A 71 -4.25 0.60 -12.09
CA ILE A 71 -5.16 1.23 -11.13
C ILE A 71 -5.88 2.30 -11.94
N PRO A 72 -7.15 2.12 -12.32
CA PRO A 72 -7.90 3.14 -13.03
C PRO A 72 -8.01 4.35 -12.11
N VAL A 73 -7.63 5.51 -12.64
CA VAL A 73 -7.88 6.80 -11.99
C VAL A 73 -9.15 7.35 -12.61
N PRO A 74 -10.29 7.34 -11.90
CA PRO A 74 -11.48 8.02 -12.39
C PRO A 74 -11.21 9.52 -12.52
N GLU A 75 -11.76 10.15 -13.56
CA GLU A 75 -11.69 11.60 -13.81
C GLU A 75 -12.38 12.42 -12.71
#